data_AF-A0A7S4WAX0-F1
#
_entry.id   AF-A0A7S4WAX0-F1
#
_cell.length_a   1.000
_cell.length_b   1.000
_cell.length_c   1.000
_cell.angle_alpha   90.00
_cell.angle_beta   90.00
_cell.angle_gamma   90.00
#
_symmetry.space_group_name_H-M   'P 1'
#
loop_
_entity.id
_entity.type
_entity.pdbx_description
1 polymer ?
#
loop_
_entity_poly.entity_id
_entity_poly.type
_entity_poly.pdbx_seq_one_letter_code
_entity_poly.pdbx_strand_id
1 'polypeptide(L)'
;HSSNNANVELHLIDPEKDEAWFALRATRPIKQGKELLRCFGNGVESSVELLCNHGFVPDENKIDAFMLKKGGDDAIESLTGWSTTLEEDEALSAAAEGNMKNVFKLRMQLKRSYE
;
A
#
# COMPACT_ATOMS: atom_id res chain seq x y z
N HIS A 1 -6.34 -1.94 5.44
CA HIS A 1 -6.66 -0.67 4.72
C HIS A 1 -6.48 -0.93 3.23
N SER A 2 -7.52 -0.77 2.41
CA SER A 2 -7.38 -0.95 0.95
C SER A 2 -7.08 0.41 0.30
N SER A 3 -5.96 0.51 -0.43
CA SER A 3 -5.59 1.70 -1.20
C SER A 3 -6.61 2.06 -2.29
N ASN A 4 -7.50 1.12 -2.64
CA ASN A 4 -8.43 1.23 -3.77
C ASN A 4 -9.82 1.78 -3.42
N ASN A 5 -10.07 2.16 -2.16
CA ASN A 5 -11.42 2.52 -1.69
C ASN A 5 -11.54 3.98 -1.22
N ALA A 6 -10.63 4.85 -1.66
CA ALA A 6 -10.72 6.26 -1.33
C ALA A 6 -12.08 6.83 -1.74
N ASN A 7 -12.64 7.63 -0.86
CA ASN A 7 -13.90 8.34 -1.04
C ASN A 7 -13.73 9.84 -0.81
N VAL A 8 -12.52 10.29 -0.47
CA VAL A 8 -12.12 11.69 -0.40
C VAL A 8 -10.79 11.92 -1.12
N GLU A 9 -10.64 13.12 -1.68
CA GLU A 9 -9.41 13.62 -2.32
C GLU A 9 -9.00 14.98 -1.75
N LEU A 10 -7.70 15.29 -1.81
CA LEU A 10 -7.16 16.59 -1.41
C LEU A 10 -7.21 17.53 -2.62
N HIS A 11 -7.90 18.65 -2.47
CA HIS A 11 -8.06 19.65 -3.51
C HIS A 11 -7.40 20.95 -3.06
N LEU A 12 -6.52 21.50 -3.90
CA LEU A 12 -6.00 22.85 -3.73
C LEU A 12 -7.01 23.82 -4.34
N ILE A 13 -7.53 24.74 -3.54
CA ILE A 13 -8.38 25.83 -3.99
C ILE A 13 -7.49 27.07 -3.98
N ASP A 14 -7.16 27.57 -5.16
CA ASP A 14 -6.37 28.77 -5.36
C ASP A 14 -7.20 29.77 -6.17
N PRO A 15 -8.01 30.62 -5.52
CA PRO A 15 -8.89 31.55 -6.21
C PRO A 15 -8.10 32.66 -6.91
N GLU A 16 -7.04 33.19 -6.26
CA GLU A 16 -6.36 34.43 -6.67
C GLU A 16 -4.87 34.51 -6.24
N LYS A 17 -4.17 33.38 -6.05
CA LYS A 17 -2.73 33.24 -5.71
C LYS A 17 -2.26 33.74 -4.34
N ASP A 18 -2.99 34.65 -3.69
CA ASP A 18 -2.61 35.20 -2.38
C ASP A 18 -3.26 34.47 -1.18
N GLU A 19 -4.37 33.75 -1.41
CA GLU A 19 -5.03 32.93 -0.39
C GLU A 19 -5.31 31.53 -0.94
N ALA A 20 -4.34 30.62 -0.78
CA ALA A 20 -4.48 29.22 -1.16
C ALA A 20 -4.99 28.36 0.01
N TRP A 21 -6.01 27.54 -0.26
CA TRP A 21 -6.68 26.72 0.74
C TRP A 21 -6.62 25.26 0.32
N PHE A 22 -6.40 24.37 1.29
CA PHE A 22 -6.54 22.94 1.06
C PHE A 22 -7.91 22.48 1.56
N ALA A 23 -8.64 21.79 0.70
CA ALA A 23 -9.93 21.19 1.03
C ALA A 23 -9.90 19.68 0.83
N LEU A 24 -10.55 18.94 1.72
CA LEU A 24 -10.87 17.53 1.47
C LEU A 24 -12.26 17.45 0.85
N ARG A 25 -12.35 16.88 -0.34
CA ARG A 25 -13.59 16.75 -1.10
C ARG A 25 -13.99 15.29 -1.22
N ALA A 26 -15.26 14.99 -0.94
CA ALA A 26 -15.80 13.67 -1.23
C ALA A 26 -15.91 13.44 -2.74
N THR A 27 -15.38 12.31 -3.22
CA THR A 27 -15.42 11.92 -4.65
C THR A 27 -16.73 11.23 -5.03
N ARG A 28 -17.52 10.84 -4.02
CA ARG A 28 -18.83 10.16 -4.15
C ARG A 28 -19.67 10.37 -2.87
N PRO A 29 -21.00 10.13 -2.90
CA PRO A 29 -21.82 10.17 -1.69
C PRO A 29 -21.32 9.18 -0.62
N ILE A 30 -21.22 9.64 0.63
CA ILE A 30 -20.74 8.85 1.78
C ILE A 30 -21.85 8.78 2.82
N LYS A 31 -22.25 7.57 3.22
CA LYS A 31 -23.29 7.38 4.26
C LYS A 31 -22.77 7.80 5.62
N GLN A 32 -23.66 8.29 6.48
CA GLN A 32 -23.33 8.61 7.87
C GLN A 32 -22.73 7.39 8.60
N GLY A 33 -21.70 7.63 9.42
CA GLY A 33 -20.99 6.59 10.16
C GLY A 33 -19.99 5.77 9.32
N LYS A 34 -19.81 6.08 8.03
CA LYS A 34 -18.73 5.51 7.22
C LYS A 34 -17.47 6.36 7.34
N GLU A 35 -16.33 5.68 7.34
CA GLU A 35 -15.01 6.29 7.38
C GLU A 35 -14.69 7.05 6.09
N LEU A 36 -14.01 8.20 6.24
CA LEU A 36 -13.46 8.97 5.14
C LEU A 36 -12.06 8.46 4.83
N LEU A 37 -11.86 7.96 3.61
CA LEU A 37 -10.64 7.30 3.16
C LEU A 37 -10.04 8.10 2.01
N ARG A 38 -8.74 8.41 2.11
CA ARG A 38 -7.95 9.03 1.04
C ARG A 38 -6.93 8.02 0.51
N CYS A 39 -6.61 8.08 -0.78
CA CYS A 39 -5.42 7.42 -1.30
C CYS A 39 -4.16 8.09 -0.73
N PHE A 40 -3.16 7.29 -0.39
CA PHE A 40 -1.81 7.79 -0.19
C PHE A 40 -1.21 8.15 -1.56
N GLY A 41 -0.37 9.20 -1.61
CA GLY A 41 0.20 9.73 -2.84
C GLY A 41 -0.82 9.94 -3.97
N ASN A 42 -0.56 9.30 -5.11
CA ASN A 42 -1.37 9.34 -6.33
C ASN A 42 -2.27 8.09 -6.50
N GLY A 43 -2.28 7.17 -5.53
CA GLY A 43 -3.06 5.92 -5.60
C GLY A 43 -2.48 4.87 -6.53
N VAL A 44 -1.20 5.00 -6.89
CA VAL A 44 -0.46 4.08 -7.75
C VAL A 44 0.77 3.50 -7.05
N GLU A 45 0.87 3.68 -5.74
CA GLU A 45 1.95 3.19 -4.90
C GLU A 45 1.85 1.68 -4.74
N SER A 46 2.97 1.00 -4.92
CA SER A 46 3.12 -0.42 -4.60
C SER A 46 3.06 -0.65 -3.08
N SER A 47 2.74 -1.87 -2.66
CA SER A 47 2.75 -2.23 -1.25
C SER A 47 4.13 -2.11 -0.60
N VAL A 48 5.21 -2.21 -1.40
CA VAL A 48 6.58 -1.96 -0.94
C VAL A 48 6.77 -0.48 -0.59
N GLU A 49 6.37 0.44 -1.47
CA GLU A 49 6.45 1.87 -1.21
C GLU A 49 5.57 2.29 -0.03
N LEU A 50 4.36 1.74 0.07
CA LEU A 50 3.46 2.00 1.20
C LEU A 50 4.06 1.50 2.53
N LEU A 51 4.74 0.36 2.52
CA LEU A 51 5.42 -0.16 3.70
C LEU A 51 6.59 0.73 4.10
N CYS A 52 7.46 1.13 3.15
CA CYS A 52 8.63 1.94 3.42
C CYS A 52 8.28 3.37 3.88
N ASN A 53 7.27 3.99 3.25
CA ASN A 53 6.93 5.40 3.49
C ASN A 53 5.88 5.58 4.60
N HIS A 54 5.03 4.57 4.83
CA HIS A 54 3.86 4.69 5.71
C HIS A 54 3.69 3.54 6.70
N GLY A 55 4.54 2.51 6.66
CA GLY A 55 4.56 1.43 7.66
C GLY A 55 3.40 0.44 7.57
N PHE A 56 2.66 0.40 6.45
CA PHE A 56 1.54 -0.52 6.28
C PHE A 56 1.53 -1.22 4.92
N VAL A 57 0.96 -2.43 4.90
CA VAL A 57 0.67 -3.19 3.69
C VAL A 57 -0.85 -3.34 3.56
N PRO A 58 -1.45 -2.84 2.46
CA PRO A 58 -2.87 -2.98 2.23
C PRO A 58 -3.27 -4.46 2.05
N ASP A 59 -4.52 -4.78 2.37
CA ASP A 59 -5.04 -6.15 2.24
C ASP A 59 -5.04 -6.63 0.78
N GLU A 60 -5.27 -5.69 -0.14
CA GLU A 60 -5.20 -5.89 -1.58
C GLU A 60 -4.65 -4.62 -2.24
N ASN A 61 -3.66 -4.79 -3.11
CA ASN A 61 -3.17 -3.73 -3.98
C ASN A 61 -3.02 -4.26 -5.41
N LYS A 62 -3.73 -3.64 -6.35
CA LYS A 62 -3.71 -4.06 -7.76
C LYS A 62 -2.40 -3.71 -8.45
N ILE A 63 -1.70 -2.70 -7.92
CA ILE A 63 -0.40 -2.25 -8.44
C ILE A 63 0.66 -3.33 -8.26
N ASP A 64 0.61 -4.09 -7.16
CA ASP A 64 1.59 -5.15 -6.86
C ASP A 64 1.67 -6.19 -7.98
N ALA A 65 0.54 -6.56 -8.58
CA ALA A 65 0.50 -7.52 -9.69
C ALA A 65 1.23 -7.01 -10.95
N PHE A 66 1.26 -5.70 -11.17
CA PHE A 66 2.00 -5.09 -12.28
C PHE A 66 3.48 -4.94 -11.93
N MET A 67 3.80 -4.59 -10.68
CA MET A 67 5.16 -4.43 -10.17
C MET A 67 5.91 -5.77 -10.22
N LEU A 68 5.30 -6.86 -9.73
CA LEU A 68 5.87 -8.21 -9.73
C LEU A 68 6.09 -8.77 -11.15
N LYS A 69 5.21 -8.45 -12.12
CA LYS A 69 5.35 -8.91 -13.51
C LYS A 69 6.52 -8.28 -14.27
N LYS A 70 6.95 -7.08 -13.87
CA LYS A 70 8.08 -6.37 -14.50
C LYS A 70 9.45 -6.76 -13.94
N GLY A 71 9.50 -7.76 -13.04
CA GLY A 71 10.73 -8.16 -12.35
C GLY A 71 10.97 -7.44 -11.02
N GLY A 72 9.98 -6.66 -10.54
CA GLY A 72 10.18 -5.71 -9.46
C GLY A 72 11.09 -4.57 -9.91
N ASP A 73 10.89 -3.34 -9.43
CA ASP A 73 11.88 -2.25 -9.61
C ASP A 73 13.15 -2.58 -8.82
N ASP A 74 13.97 -3.54 -9.25
CA ASP A 74 15.19 -4.01 -8.58
C ASP A 74 15.05 -4.08 -7.03
N ALA A 75 13.83 -4.33 -6.54
CA ALA A 75 13.50 -4.06 -5.14
C ALA A 75 14.22 -5.06 -4.23
N ILE A 76 14.60 -6.20 -4.82
CA ILE A 76 15.38 -7.27 -4.24
C ILE A 76 16.32 -7.78 -5.34
N GLU A 77 17.59 -7.41 -5.31
CA GLU A 77 18.60 -7.94 -6.24
C GLU A 77 18.91 -9.43 -5.99
N SER A 78 18.67 -9.91 -4.76
CA SER A 78 18.82 -11.33 -4.38
C SER A 78 18.13 -11.66 -3.06
N LEU A 79 17.82 -12.93 -2.82
CA LEU A 79 17.34 -13.43 -1.52
C LEU A 79 18.40 -13.30 -0.41
N THR A 80 19.66 -13.07 -0.78
CA THR A 80 20.79 -12.83 0.14
C THR A 80 20.57 -11.51 0.89
N GLY A 81 20.27 -11.59 2.19
CA GLY A 81 20.01 -10.43 3.06
C GLY A 81 18.67 -10.47 3.80
N TRP A 82 17.80 -11.43 3.46
CA TRP A 82 16.56 -11.66 4.20
C TRP A 82 16.84 -12.30 5.55
N SER A 83 16.22 -11.77 6.60
CA SER A 83 16.39 -12.27 7.98
C SER A 83 15.69 -13.60 8.27
N THR A 84 14.93 -14.14 7.31
CA THR A 84 14.10 -15.34 7.48
C THR A 84 13.94 -16.09 6.16
N THR A 85 13.64 -17.39 6.20
CA THR A 85 13.31 -18.21 5.02
C THR A 85 11.84 -18.07 4.59
N LEU A 86 11.45 -18.68 3.47
CA LEU A 86 10.05 -18.70 3.03
C LEU A 86 9.15 -19.46 4.03
N GLU A 87 9.62 -20.60 4.52
CA GLU A 87 8.92 -21.46 5.48
C GLU A 87 8.73 -20.75 6.83
N GLU A 88 9.73 -19.99 7.27
CA GLU A 88 9.63 -19.19 8.49
C GLU A 88 8.58 -18.08 8.36
N ASP A 89 8.54 -17.38 7.22
CA ASP A 89 7.51 -16.36 6.96
C ASP A 89 6.11 -16.98 6.85
N GLU A 90 5.97 -18.20 6.31
CA GLU A 90 4.69 -18.94 6.29
C GLU A 90 4.21 -19.29 7.71
N ALA A 91 5.10 -19.78 8.57
CA ALA A 91 4.79 -20.08 9.96
C ALA A 91 4.41 -18.82 10.76
N LEU A 92 5.16 -17.73 10.59
CA LEU A 92 4.89 -16.46 11.24
C LEU A 92 3.56 -15.84 10.75
N SER A 93 3.26 -15.97 9.46
CA SER A 93 2.01 -15.49 8.86
C SER A 93 0.77 -16.18 9.46
N ALA A 94 0.87 -17.47 9.79
CA ALA A 94 -0.22 -18.23 10.40
C ALA A 94 -0.60 -17.72 11.80
N ALA A 95 0.39 -17.21 12.55
CA ALA A 95 0.21 -16.66 13.90
C ALA A 95 -0.03 -15.13 13.91
N ALA A 96 0.17 -14.45 12.78
CA ALA A 96 0.07 -13.00 12.69
C ALA A 96 -1.37 -12.51 12.42
N GLU A 97 -1.68 -11.33 12.96
CA GLU A 97 -2.93 -10.61 12.73
C GLU A 97 -2.69 -9.20 12.21
N GLY A 98 -3.75 -8.60 11.66
CA GLY A 98 -3.75 -7.23 11.16
C GLY A 98 -2.69 -6.97 10.08
N ASN A 99 -2.06 -5.80 10.15
CA ASN A 99 -1.07 -5.35 9.17
C ASN A 99 0.14 -6.30 9.06
N MET A 100 0.54 -6.94 10.16
CA MET A 100 1.70 -7.83 10.18
C MET A 100 1.48 -9.06 9.29
N LYS A 101 0.24 -9.57 9.24
CA LYS A 101 -0.13 -10.65 8.33
C LYS A 101 0.04 -10.23 6.86
N ASN A 102 -0.31 -8.99 6.53
CA ASN A 102 -0.15 -8.47 5.18
C ASN A 102 1.33 -8.27 4.82
N VAL A 103 2.16 -7.85 5.78
CA VAL A 103 3.62 -7.80 5.61
C VAL A 103 4.17 -9.20 5.28
N PHE A 104 3.80 -10.24 6.03
CA PHE A 104 4.25 -11.60 5.71
C PHE A 104 3.75 -12.08 4.34
N LYS A 105 2.51 -11.76 3.96
CA LYS A 105 2.01 -12.06 2.60
C LYS A 105 2.85 -11.41 1.51
N LEU A 106 3.17 -10.13 1.65
CA LEU A 106 4.02 -9.41 0.70
C LEU A 106 5.42 -10.04 0.63
N ARG A 107 6.03 -10.34 1.78
CA ARG A 107 7.32 -11.01 1.86
C ARG A 107 7.34 -12.35 1.12
N MET A 108 6.34 -13.20 1.35
CA MET A 108 6.21 -14.49 0.66
C MET A 108 6.00 -14.33 -0.85
N GLN A 109 5.19 -13.36 -1.28
CA GLN A 109 4.98 -13.08 -2.70
C GLN A 109 6.28 -12.67 -3.39
N LEU A 110 7.05 -11.80 -2.74
CA LEU A 110 8.36 -11.36 -3.23
C LEU A 110 9.35 -12.51 -3.29
N LYS A 111 9.51 -13.31 -2.22
CA LYS A 111 10.43 -14.45 -2.24
C LYS A 111 10.13 -15.44 -3.37
N ARG A 112 8.85 -15.77 -3.56
CA ARG A 112 8.39 -16.69 -4.62
C ARG A 112 8.58 -16.15 -6.05
N SER A 113 8.72 -14.83 -6.23
CA SER A 113 8.99 -14.28 -7.57
C SER A 113 10.46 -14.35 -7.98
N TYR A 114 11.36 -14.63 -7.04
CA TYR A 114 12.82 -14.74 -7.27
C TYR A 114 13.35 -16.19 -7.16
N GLU A 115 12.48 -17.17 -6.91
CA GLU A 115 12.75 -18.62 -7.10
C GLU A 115 12.46 -19.04 -8.54
#